data_AF-A0A3B4BI99-F1
#
_entry.id   AF-A0A3B4BI99-F1
#
_cell.length_a   1.000
_cell.length_b   1.000
_cell.length_c   1.000
_cell.angle_alpha   90.00
_cell.angle_beta   90.00
_cell.angle_gamma   90.00
#
_symmetry.space_group_name_H-M   'P 1'
#
loop_
_entity.id
_entity.type
_entity.pdbx_description
1 polymer ?
#
loop_
_entity_poly.entity_id
_entity_poly.type
_entity_poly.pdbx_seq_one_letter_code
_entity_poly.pdbx_strand_id
1 'polypeptide(L)'
;MLLRLDYETDVATKLLFLKDIGVEDSCLGYIISRNPFILTQSLENLNTRVNYLKSKKFSQDTVASMVSRAPYLLSFSVKRLDNRMAFYQQQLNLSVANTRNVVSRLPRLLCGSLEPVKENLKVLNTKYLRVKERHLFLEYLEKAQYDPTQPNYIALDSLISLPDETFCSELASAKLEDFCLFQKTL
;
A
#
# COMPACT_ATOMS: atom_id res chain seq x y z
N MET A 1 -12.26 31.80 3.83
CA MET A 1 -12.34 31.24 2.46
C MET A 1 -13.57 30.36 2.29
N LEU A 2 -13.78 29.33 3.12
CA LEU A 2 -14.99 28.49 3.07
C LEU A 2 -16.29 29.20 3.50
N LEU A 3 -16.23 30.07 4.51
CA LEU A 3 -17.38 30.84 5.01
C LEU A 3 -17.93 31.89 4.02
N ARG A 4 -17.25 32.08 2.88
CA ARG A 4 -17.68 33.02 1.83
C ARG A 4 -18.34 32.30 0.64
N LEU A 5 -18.41 30.97 0.68
CA LEU A 5 -19.00 30.18 -0.38
C LEU A 5 -20.51 30.41 -0.41
N ASP A 6 -21.04 30.59 -1.61
CA ASP A 6 -22.47 30.66 -1.85
C ASP A 6 -23.06 29.25 -1.97
N TYR A 7 -24.24 29.02 -1.40
CA TYR A 7 -24.81 27.67 -1.37
C TYR A 7 -25.13 27.17 -2.78
N GLU A 8 -25.79 27.98 -3.60
CA GLU A 8 -26.26 27.55 -4.93
C GLU A 8 -25.12 27.39 -5.91
N THR A 9 -24.24 28.39 -5.99
CA THR A 9 -23.18 28.43 -7.00
C THR A 9 -21.94 27.64 -6.59
N ASP A 10 -21.61 27.61 -5.30
CA ASP A 10 -20.42 26.92 -4.82
C ASP A 10 -20.68 25.54 -4.23
N VAL A 11 -21.62 25.40 -3.30
CA VAL A 11 -21.79 24.16 -2.53
C VAL A 11 -22.61 23.12 -3.31
N ALA A 12 -23.80 23.50 -3.75
CA ALA A 12 -24.74 22.62 -4.44
C ALA A 12 -24.14 22.04 -5.72
N THR A 13 -23.41 22.85 -6.51
CA THR A 13 -22.73 22.39 -7.73
C THR A 13 -21.72 21.26 -7.47
N LYS A 14 -21.03 21.28 -6.32
CA LYS A 14 -20.03 20.25 -5.97
C LYS A 14 -20.70 19.01 -5.38
N LEU A 15 -21.82 19.18 -4.67
CA LEU A 15 -22.63 18.06 -4.20
C LEU A 15 -23.28 17.29 -5.35
N LEU A 16 -23.87 18.00 -6.31
CA LEU A 16 -24.44 17.42 -7.52
C LEU A 16 -23.37 16.68 -8.32
N PHE A 17 -22.19 17.28 -8.49
CA PHE A 17 -21.06 16.60 -9.12
C PHE A 17 -20.69 15.27 -8.43
N LEU A 18 -20.61 15.25 -7.08
CA LEU A 18 -20.32 14.01 -6.35
C LEU A 18 -21.41 12.96 -6.58
N LYS A 19 -22.68 13.37 -6.61
CA LYS A 19 -23.80 12.49 -6.92
C LYS A 19 -23.75 11.94 -8.34
N ASP A 20 -23.42 12.77 -9.33
CA ASP A 20 -23.31 12.39 -10.75
C ASP A 20 -22.21 11.35 -10.99
N ILE A 21 -21.12 11.39 -10.22
CA ILE A 21 -20.08 10.36 -10.30
C ILE A 21 -20.45 9.08 -9.53
N GLY A 22 -21.61 9.04 -8.87
CA GLY A 22 -22.17 7.87 -8.18
C GLY A 22 -21.95 7.83 -6.66
N VAL A 23 -21.50 8.92 -6.03
CA VAL A 23 -21.40 8.97 -4.57
C VAL A 23 -22.79 9.04 -3.95
N GLU A 24 -23.06 8.14 -3.00
CA GLU A 24 -24.32 8.13 -2.26
C GLU A 24 -24.47 9.36 -1.35
N ASP A 25 -25.70 9.86 -1.22
CA ASP A 25 -26.04 11.03 -0.42
C ASP A 25 -25.56 10.87 1.06
N SER A 26 -25.59 9.63 1.58
CA SER A 26 -25.13 9.26 2.92
C SER A 26 -23.63 9.55 3.17
N CYS A 27 -22.81 9.57 2.11
CA CYS A 27 -21.37 9.78 2.18
C CYS A 27 -20.96 11.26 2.02
N LEU A 28 -21.85 12.13 1.53
CA LEU A 28 -21.53 13.53 1.24
C LEU A 28 -21.08 14.29 2.49
N GLY A 29 -21.77 14.09 3.62
CA GLY A 29 -21.40 14.69 4.90
C GLY A 29 -19.98 14.29 5.32
N TYR A 30 -19.65 13.00 5.24
CA TYR A 30 -18.32 12.49 5.55
C TYR A 30 -17.24 13.12 4.65
N ILE A 31 -17.48 13.16 3.33
CA ILE A 31 -16.52 13.71 2.37
C ILE A 31 -16.24 15.18 2.69
N ILE A 32 -17.27 15.99 2.89
CA ILE A 32 -17.11 17.42 3.18
C ILE A 32 -16.44 17.64 4.53
N SER A 33 -16.86 16.94 5.59
CA SER A 33 -16.26 17.10 6.92
C SER A 33 -14.77 16.71 6.93
N ARG A 34 -14.38 15.72 6.13
CA ARG A 34 -12.97 15.30 6.02
C ARG A 34 -12.16 16.12 5.05
N ASN A 35 -12.77 16.68 4.00
CA ASN A 35 -12.10 17.50 3.00
C ASN A 35 -13.03 18.65 2.52
N PRO A 36 -13.17 19.72 3.32
CA PRO A 36 -14.07 20.82 2.95
C PRO A 36 -13.56 21.62 1.75
N PHE A 37 -12.27 21.54 1.43
CA PHE A 37 -11.64 22.22 0.30
C PHE A 37 -12.02 21.62 -1.06
N ILE A 38 -12.72 20.48 -1.10
CA ILE A 38 -13.33 20.00 -2.34
C ILE A 38 -14.33 21.02 -2.91
N LEU A 39 -14.99 21.78 -2.02
CA LEU A 39 -15.95 22.84 -2.38
C LEU A 39 -15.29 24.05 -3.06
N THR A 40 -13.96 24.17 -3.00
CA THR A 40 -13.22 25.26 -3.67
C THR A 40 -12.51 24.78 -4.95
N GLN A 41 -12.67 23.51 -5.34
CA GLN A 41 -12.11 23.01 -6.59
C GLN A 41 -13.03 23.35 -7.77
N SER A 42 -12.44 23.62 -8.94
CA SER A 42 -13.23 23.77 -10.17
C SER A 42 -13.76 22.41 -10.64
N LEU A 43 -14.97 22.41 -11.21
CA LEU A 43 -15.59 21.21 -11.77
C LEU A 43 -14.74 20.62 -12.91
N GLU A 44 -14.08 21.44 -13.72
CA GLU A 44 -13.17 20.99 -14.77
C GLU A 44 -12.02 20.13 -14.21
N ASN A 45 -11.38 20.59 -13.14
CA ASN A 45 -10.29 19.87 -12.50
C ASN A 45 -10.76 18.56 -11.86
N LEU A 46 -11.93 18.58 -11.20
CA LEU A 46 -12.54 17.38 -10.63
C LEU A 46 -12.88 16.35 -11.71
N ASN A 47 -13.51 16.78 -12.81
CA ASN A 47 -13.82 15.93 -13.96
C ASN A 47 -12.56 15.34 -14.58
N THR A 48 -11.50 16.15 -14.74
CA THR A 48 -10.21 15.67 -15.28
C THR A 48 -9.64 14.51 -14.44
N ARG A 49 -9.73 14.62 -13.10
CA ARG A 49 -9.24 13.59 -12.16
C ARG A 49 -10.12 12.33 -12.20
N VAL A 50 -11.43 12.48 -12.30
CA VAL A 50 -12.37 11.35 -12.47
C VAL A 50 -12.15 10.63 -13.80
N ASN A 51 -11.99 11.39 -14.89
CA ASN A 51 -11.76 10.85 -16.23
C ASN A 51 -10.43 10.10 -16.32
N TYR A 52 -9.40 10.57 -15.62
CA TYR A 52 -8.16 9.82 -15.47
C TYR A 52 -8.37 8.47 -14.78
N LEU A 53 -9.15 8.39 -13.70
CA LEU A 53 -9.46 7.10 -13.06
C LEU A 53 -10.24 6.20 -14.03
N LYS A 54 -11.23 6.73 -14.76
CA LYS A 54 -11.95 5.97 -15.78
C LYS A 54 -11.01 5.45 -16.88
N SER A 55 -10.03 6.24 -17.33
CA SER A 55 -9.06 5.82 -18.35
C SER A 55 -8.13 4.69 -17.86
N LYS A 56 -7.87 4.61 -16.55
CA LYS A 56 -7.19 3.47 -15.88
C LYS A 56 -8.09 2.25 -15.66
N LYS A 57 -9.27 2.22 -16.28
CA LYS A 57 -10.26 1.12 -16.28
C LYS A 57 -10.86 0.85 -14.89
N PHE A 58 -11.00 1.88 -14.06
CA PHE A 58 -11.89 1.82 -12.89
C PHE A 58 -13.35 2.03 -13.35
N SER A 59 -14.28 1.19 -12.89
CA SER A 59 -15.70 1.41 -13.14
C SER A 59 -16.21 2.65 -12.39
N GLN A 60 -17.34 3.20 -12.82
CA GLN A 60 -17.97 4.33 -12.14
C GLN A 60 -18.22 4.04 -10.65
N ASP A 61 -18.81 2.88 -10.34
CA ASP A 61 -19.06 2.45 -8.96
C ASP A 61 -17.77 2.33 -8.14
N THR A 62 -16.69 1.86 -8.77
CA THR A 62 -15.38 1.77 -8.11
C THR A 62 -14.84 3.17 -7.81
N VAL A 63 -14.96 4.12 -8.75
CA VAL A 63 -14.55 5.51 -8.55
C VAL A 63 -15.36 6.14 -7.41
N ALA A 64 -16.69 6.01 -7.43
CA ALA A 64 -17.57 6.50 -6.37
C ALA A 64 -17.18 5.93 -4.99
N SER A 65 -16.98 4.61 -4.91
CA SER A 65 -16.53 3.93 -3.70
C SER A 65 -15.17 4.44 -3.21
N MET A 66 -14.23 4.68 -4.13
CA MET A 66 -12.90 5.18 -3.79
C MET A 66 -12.96 6.62 -3.24
N VAL A 67 -13.73 7.50 -3.89
CA VAL A 67 -13.94 8.90 -3.45
C VAL A 67 -14.59 8.95 -2.07
N SER A 68 -15.61 8.12 -1.85
CA SER A 68 -16.32 8.03 -0.56
C SER A 68 -15.40 7.63 0.59
N ARG A 69 -14.44 6.71 0.34
CA ARG A 69 -13.50 6.22 1.38
C ARG A 69 -12.21 7.03 1.50
N ALA A 70 -11.87 7.83 0.48
CA ALA A 70 -10.71 8.72 0.46
C ALA A 70 -11.12 10.14 -0.03
N PRO A 71 -11.66 11.00 0.85
CA PRO A 71 -12.17 12.33 0.49
C PRO A 71 -11.16 13.28 -0.18
N TYR A 72 -9.86 13.04 -0.01
CA TYR A 72 -8.78 13.81 -0.65
C TYR A 72 -8.33 13.26 -2.01
N LEU A 73 -8.86 12.12 -2.47
CA LEU A 73 -8.41 11.46 -3.71
C LEU A 73 -8.48 12.42 -4.91
N LEU A 74 -9.60 13.12 -5.05
CA LEU A 74 -9.81 14.09 -6.11
C LEU A 74 -9.17 15.44 -5.83
N SER A 75 -8.35 15.61 -4.80
CA SER A 75 -7.58 16.83 -4.54
C SER A 75 -6.18 16.80 -5.16
N PHE A 76 -5.72 15.63 -5.61
CA PHE A 76 -4.38 15.46 -6.17
C PHE A 76 -4.38 15.54 -7.70
N SER A 77 -3.28 16.06 -8.26
CA SER A 77 -3.10 16.12 -9.70
C SER A 77 -3.03 14.72 -10.31
N VAL A 78 -3.45 14.60 -11.58
CA VAL A 78 -3.35 13.36 -12.36
C VAL A 78 -1.91 12.81 -12.34
N LYS A 79 -0.91 13.67 -12.53
CA LYS A 79 0.51 13.30 -12.44
C LYS A 79 0.86 12.64 -11.10
N ARG A 80 0.37 13.18 -9.98
CA ARG A 80 0.63 12.60 -8.66
C ARG A 80 -0.06 11.25 -8.49
N LEU A 81 -1.32 11.12 -8.93
CA LEU A 81 -2.04 9.85 -8.87
C LEU A 81 -1.31 8.77 -9.69
N ASP A 82 -0.87 9.12 -10.90
CA ASP A 82 -0.14 8.21 -11.79
C ASP A 82 1.19 7.76 -11.21
N ASN A 83 2.01 8.71 -10.73
CA ASN A 83 3.27 8.41 -10.07
C ASN A 83 3.10 7.48 -8.86
N ARG A 84 1.98 7.60 -8.12
CA ARG A 84 1.70 6.74 -6.97
C ARG A 84 1.28 5.34 -7.38
N MET A 85 0.43 5.22 -8.39
CA MET A 85 0.07 3.91 -8.93
C MET A 85 1.33 3.20 -9.47
N ALA A 86 2.18 3.92 -10.21
CA ALA A 86 3.45 3.40 -10.71
C ALA A 86 4.39 2.98 -9.57
N PHE A 87 4.48 3.77 -8.50
CA PHE A 87 5.26 3.41 -7.30
C PHE A 87 4.83 2.06 -6.72
N TYR A 88 3.54 1.86 -6.44
CA TYR A 88 3.08 0.58 -5.89
C TYR A 88 3.25 -0.58 -6.87
N GLN A 89 3.03 -0.32 -8.16
CA GLN A 89 3.24 -1.33 -9.19
C GLN A 89 4.68 -1.83 -9.22
N GLN A 90 5.65 -0.90 -9.20
CA GLN A 90 7.08 -1.23 -9.25
C GLN A 90 7.58 -1.82 -7.93
N GLN A 91 7.28 -1.18 -6.79
CA GLN A 91 7.82 -1.58 -5.49
C GLN A 91 7.27 -2.92 -5.00
N LEU A 92 6.05 -3.29 -5.41
CA LEU A 92 5.41 -4.54 -5.01
C LEU A 92 5.36 -5.57 -6.16
N ASN A 93 6.00 -5.27 -7.30
CA ASN A 93 6.00 -6.11 -8.50
C ASN A 93 4.60 -6.58 -8.92
N LEU A 94 3.62 -5.66 -8.93
CA LEU A 94 2.23 -5.98 -9.22
C LEU A 94 1.94 -5.85 -10.72
N SER A 95 1.02 -6.69 -11.22
CA SER A 95 0.39 -6.43 -12.51
C SER A 95 -0.45 -5.16 -12.47
N VAL A 96 -0.78 -4.59 -13.63
CA VAL A 96 -1.68 -3.43 -13.72
C VAL A 96 -3.05 -3.73 -13.10
N ALA A 97 -3.57 -4.95 -13.30
CA ALA A 97 -4.84 -5.38 -12.72
C ALA A 97 -4.77 -5.48 -11.19
N ASN A 98 -3.69 -6.06 -10.66
CA ASN A 98 -3.50 -6.18 -9.21
C ASN A 98 -3.26 -4.81 -8.56
N THR A 99 -2.53 -3.91 -9.22
CA THR A 99 -2.35 -2.52 -8.78
C THR A 99 -3.71 -1.82 -8.67
N ARG A 100 -4.58 -1.98 -9.68
CA ARG A 100 -5.94 -1.44 -9.66
C ARG A 100 -6.76 -1.99 -8.50
N ASN A 101 -6.66 -3.30 -8.24
CA ASN A 101 -7.37 -3.97 -7.15
C ASN A 101 -6.93 -3.47 -5.76
N VAL A 102 -5.61 -3.36 -5.53
CA VAL A 102 -5.07 -2.83 -4.27
C VAL A 102 -5.51 -1.40 -4.05
N VAL A 103 -5.38 -0.55 -5.08
CA VAL A 103 -5.74 0.87 -5.00
C VAL A 103 -7.25 1.07 -4.86
N SER A 104 -8.08 0.24 -5.50
CA SER A 104 -9.54 0.31 -5.31
C SER A 104 -9.93 -0.09 -3.89
N ARG A 105 -9.28 -1.08 -3.29
CA ARG A 105 -9.53 -1.48 -1.90
C ARG A 105 -8.99 -0.48 -0.89
N LEU A 106 -7.85 0.16 -1.18
CA LEU A 106 -7.15 1.07 -0.27
C LEU A 106 -6.85 2.42 -0.95
N PRO A 107 -7.88 3.23 -1.30
CA PRO A 107 -7.69 4.47 -2.07
C PRO A 107 -6.85 5.52 -1.34
N ARG A 108 -6.70 5.41 -0.01
CA ARG A 108 -5.85 6.29 0.81
C ARG A 108 -4.37 6.15 0.51
N LEU A 109 -3.94 5.03 -0.08
CA LEU A 109 -2.56 4.84 -0.56
C LEU A 109 -2.15 5.90 -1.58
N LEU A 110 -3.12 6.48 -2.30
CA LEU A 110 -2.88 7.55 -3.26
C LEU A 110 -2.81 8.95 -2.63
N CYS A 111 -3.17 9.08 -1.34
CA CYS A 111 -3.38 10.37 -0.70
C CYS A 111 -2.22 10.80 0.24
N GLY A 112 -1.72 9.88 1.06
CA GLY A 112 -0.73 10.18 2.13
C GLY A 112 0.73 10.30 1.67
N SER A 113 1.68 10.59 2.56
CA SER A 113 3.13 10.53 2.21
C SER A 113 3.54 9.11 1.78
N LEU A 114 4.50 9.01 0.86
CA LEU A 114 5.12 7.71 0.52
C LEU A 114 6.24 7.33 1.49
N GLU A 115 6.73 8.24 2.33
CA GLU A 115 7.87 7.97 3.22
C GLU A 115 7.57 6.85 4.23
N PRO A 116 6.46 6.86 5.00
CA PRO A 116 6.17 5.77 5.94
C PRO A 116 6.00 4.43 5.24
N VAL A 117 5.46 4.46 4.01
CA VAL A 117 5.31 3.25 3.19
C VAL A 117 6.68 2.71 2.77
N LYS A 118 7.57 3.58 2.30
CA LYS A 118 8.94 3.20 1.91
C LYS A 118 9.73 2.65 3.10
N GLU A 119 9.61 3.27 4.27
CA GLU A 119 10.26 2.79 5.49
C GLU A 119 9.76 1.40 5.89
N ASN A 120 8.44 1.20 5.90
CA ASN A 120 7.85 -0.10 6.20
C ASN A 120 8.27 -1.17 5.18
N LEU A 121 8.31 -0.84 3.88
CA LEU A 121 8.77 -1.77 2.84
C LEU A 121 10.24 -2.13 3.00
N LYS A 122 11.09 -1.18 3.38
CA LYS A 122 12.51 -1.47 3.69
C LYS A 122 12.63 -2.45 4.85
N VAL A 123 11.92 -2.21 5.95
CA VAL A 123 11.95 -3.10 7.13
C VAL A 123 11.45 -4.50 6.77
N LEU A 124 10.35 -4.60 6.02
CA LEU A 124 9.82 -5.88 5.54
C LEU A 124 10.83 -6.61 4.65
N ASN A 125 11.48 -5.90 3.73
CA ASN A 125 12.47 -6.50 2.84
C ASN A 125 13.70 -6.99 3.60
N THR A 126 14.20 -6.23 4.57
CA THR A 126 15.32 -6.66 5.42
C THR A 126 14.97 -7.92 6.21
N LYS A 127 13.77 -7.98 6.81
CA LYS A 127 13.30 -9.19 7.52
C LYS A 127 13.14 -10.38 6.58
N TYR A 128 12.61 -10.15 5.38
CA TYR A 128 12.49 -11.18 4.36
C TYR A 128 13.85 -11.74 3.92
N LEU A 129 14.84 -10.87 3.65
CA LEU A 129 16.20 -11.30 3.30
C LEU A 129 16.82 -12.13 4.42
N ARG A 130 16.71 -11.68 5.68
CA ARG A 130 17.20 -12.43 6.84
C ARG A 130 16.58 -13.83 6.93
N VAL A 131 15.26 -13.93 6.80
CA VAL A 131 14.55 -15.23 6.82
C VAL A 131 14.98 -16.10 5.64
N LYS A 132 15.09 -15.52 4.43
CA LYS A 132 15.51 -16.23 3.22
C LYS A 132 16.92 -16.81 3.38
N GLU A 133 17.89 -16.00 3.77
CA GLU A 133 19.28 -16.42 3.95
C GLU A 133 19.40 -17.55 4.99
N ARG A 134 18.71 -17.40 6.12
CA ARG A 134 18.71 -18.40 7.19
C ARG A 134 18.01 -19.69 6.79
N HIS A 135 16.88 -19.59 6.10
CA HIS A 135 16.15 -20.74 5.56
C HIS A 135 17.03 -21.52 4.57
N LEU A 136 17.63 -20.82 3.60
CA LEU A 136 18.51 -21.43 2.59
C LEU A 136 19.75 -22.08 3.22
N PHE A 137 20.31 -21.47 4.27
CA PHE A 137 21.43 -22.07 4.99
C PHE A 137 21.02 -23.34 5.75
N LEU A 138 19.87 -23.33 6.43
CA LEU A 138 19.32 -24.53 7.07
C LEU A 138 18.98 -25.62 6.05
N GLU A 139 18.50 -25.25 4.86
CA GLU A 139 18.25 -26.19 3.76
C GLU A 139 19.55 -26.80 3.24
N TYR A 140 20.60 -25.99 3.01
CA TYR A 140 21.93 -26.47 2.63
C TYR A 140 22.53 -27.46 3.63
N LEU A 141 22.26 -27.27 4.92
CA LEU A 141 22.69 -28.16 6.00
C LEU A 141 21.73 -29.33 6.25
N GLU A 142 20.65 -29.46 5.47
CA GLU A 142 19.59 -30.46 5.63
C GLU A 142 18.89 -30.41 7.00
N LYS A 143 18.79 -29.22 7.60
CA LYS A 143 18.21 -28.95 8.93
C LYS A 143 16.90 -28.15 8.90
N ALA A 144 16.41 -27.79 7.72
CA ALA A 144 15.18 -27.00 7.57
C ALA A 144 13.92 -27.81 7.94
N GLN A 145 13.59 -27.89 9.24
CA GLN A 145 12.38 -28.53 9.76
C GLN A 145 11.51 -27.51 10.50
N TYR A 146 10.31 -27.25 9.99
CA TYR A 146 9.37 -26.25 10.54
C TYR A 146 8.04 -26.87 11.02
N ASP A 147 7.91 -28.19 11.02
CA ASP A 147 6.76 -28.92 11.57
C ASP A 147 6.97 -29.14 13.08
N PRO A 148 6.10 -28.59 13.95
CA PRO A 148 6.22 -28.74 15.40
C PRO A 148 6.03 -30.18 15.90
N THR A 149 5.56 -31.09 15.05
CA THR A 149 5.36 -32.50 15.40
C THR A 149 6.57 -33.39 15.10
N GLN A 150 7.56 -32.87 14.39
CA GLN A 150 8.75 -33.61 13.95
C GLN A 150 9.96 -33.32 14.86
N PRO A 151 10.91 -34.27 15.01
CA PRO A 151 12.15 -34.00 15.72
C PRO A 151 12.94 -32.88 15.03
N ASN A 152 13.72 -32.14 15.82
CA ASN A 152 14.51 -30.98 15.36
C ASN A 152 13.66 -29.83 14.79
N TYR A 153 12.42 -29.67 15.25
CA TYR A 153 11.58 -28.52 14.93
C TYR A 153 12.27 -27.18 15.22
N ILE A 154 12.24 -26.29 14.22
CA ILE A 154 12.70 -24.91 14.29
C ILE A 154 11.48 -23.99 14.18
N ALA A 155 11.22 -23.22 15.23
CA ALA A 155 10.18 -22.21 15.19
C ALA A 155 10.53 -21.07 14.21
N LEU A 156 9.57 -20.65 13.39
CA LEU A 156 9.77 -19.59 12.39
C LEU A 156 10.16 -18.25 13.03
N ASP A 157 9.66 -17.95 14.24
CA ASP A 157 10.04 -16.75 14.97
C ASP A 157 11.55 -16.70 15.24
N SER A 158 12.19 -17.84 15.51
CA SER A 158 13.62 -17.93 15.77
C SER A 158 14.47 -17.49 14.59
N LEU A 159 13.97 -17.62 13.34
CA LEU A 159 14.65 -17.13 12.15
C LEU A 159 14.73 -15.60 12.12
N ILE A 160 13.84 -14.90 12.81
CA ILE A 160 13.78 -13.44 12.84
C ILE A 160 14.42 -12.90 14.11
N SER A 161 14.06 -13.49 15.26
CA SER A 161 14.33 -12.95 16.60
C SER A 161 15.75 -13.22 17.10
N LEU A 162 16.37 -14.34 16.72
CA LEU A 162 17.70 -14.70 17.24
C LEU A 162 18.83 -13.90 16.57
N PRO A 163 19.89 -13.49 17.29
CA PRO A 163 21.16 -13.03 16.73
C PRO A 163 21.81 -14.06 15.79
N ASP A 164 22.75 -13.65 14.95
CA ASP A 164 23.36 -14.56 13.96
C ASP A 164 24.24 -15.62 14.65
N GLU A 165 24.93 -15.26 15.73
CA GLU A 165 25.74 -16.16 16.53
C GLU A 165 24.89 -17.29 17.12
N THR A 166 23.77 -16.93 17.77
CA THR A 166 22.83 -17.87 18.39
C THR A 166 22.13 -18.74 17.34
N PHE A 167 21.73 -18.14 16.22
CA PHE A 167 21.16 -18.90 15.10
C PHE A 167 22.16 -19.95 14.58
N CYS A 168 23.43 -19.59 14.41
CA CYS A 168 24.46 -20.50 13.90
C CYS A 168 24.77 -21.61 14.90
N SER A 169 24.99 -21.29 16.17
CA SER A 169 25.37 -22.27 17.18
C SER A 169 24.21 -23.20 17.57
N GLU A 170 23.02 -22.66 17.82
CA GLU A 170 21.91 -23.40 18.41
C GLU A 170 20.99 -24.05 17.36
N LEU A 171 20.77 -23.42 16.21
CA LEU A 171 19.85 -23.95 15.19
C LEU A 171 20.60 -24.62 14.03
N ALA A 172 21.61 -23.96 13.47
CA ALA A 172 22.37 -24.51 12.35
C ALA A 172 23.44 -25.51 12.80
N SER A 173 23.83 -25.49 14.08
CA SER A 173 25.02 -26.18 14.61
C SER A 173 26.25 -26.00 13.71
N ALA A 174 26.48 -24.76 13.29
CA ALA A 174 27.55 -24.33 12.40
C ALA A 174 28.30 -23.13 13.01
N LYS A 175 29.47 -22.80 12.47
CA LYS A 175 30.19 -21.59 12.89
C LYS A 175 29.60 -20.36 12.20
N LEU A 176 29.73 -19.20 12.83
CA LEU A 176 29.31 -17.93 12.23
C LEU A 176 30.06 -17.68 10.91
N GLU A 177 31.34 -18.05 10.84
CA GLU A 177 32.15 -17.90 9.64
C GLU A 177 31.59 -18.70 8.46
N ASP A 178 31.05 -19.90 8.70
CA ASP A 178 30.46 -20.75 7.65
C ASP A 178 29.20 -20.08 7.07
N PHE A 179 28.37 -19.49 7.93
CA PHE A 179 27.19 -18.75 7.51
C PHE A 179 27.56 -17.48 6.72
N CYS A 180 28.56 -16.72 7.18
CA CYS A 180 29.05 -15.55 6.45
C CYS A 180 29.65 -15.90 5.09
N LEU A 181 30.30 -17.07 4.95
CA LEU A 181 30.78 -17.57 3.67
C LEU A 181 29.62 -17.98 2.77
N PHE A 182 28.62 -18.68 3.31
CA PHE A 182 27.42 -19.07 2.57
C PHE A 182 26.65 -17.87 2.02
N GLN A 183 26.46 -16.81 2.82
CA GLN A 183 25.77 -15.59 2.38
C GLN A 183 26.44 -14.94 1.17
N LYS A 184 27.76 -15.10 0.98
CA LYS A 184 28.48 -14.59 -0.21
C LYS A 184 28.19 -15.39 -1.48
N THR A 185 27.53 -16.54 -1.38
CA THR A 185 27.18 -17.41 -2.51
C THR A 185 25.75 -17.21 -3.01
N LEU A 186 24.93 -16.42 -2.29
CA LEU A 186 23.54 -16.08 -2.62
C LEU A 186 23.42 -14.88 -3.56
#